data_AF-A0AAD4DT79-F1
#
_entry.id   AF-A0AAD4DT79-F1
#
_cell.length_a   1.000
_cell.length_b   1.000
_cell.length_c   1.000
_cell.angle_alpha   90.00
_cell.angle_beta   90.00
_cell.angle_gamma   90.00
#
_symmetry.space_group_name_H-M   'P 1'
#
loop_
_entity.id
_entity.type
_entity.pdbx_description
1 polymer ?
#
loop_
_entity_poly.entity_id
_entity_poly.type
_entity_poly.pdbx_seq_one_letter_code
_entity_poly.pdbx_strand_id
1 'polypeptide(L)'
;MYRNVSKTKKTGATIIPILLSSDKTQVTMFRNKSAYPIYMTIGNLPKEIRRQPSRNAQILVSYLPTTKLEHITNKAAQCRCLANLFHACVRHIVEPLIVPGKDGMSIASGDGVLRRGHPLLACYIGDYPEQLLVTGMKTGECPKCDIPSTELGSKDLPFEMHPTQFTKACRDAGKVF
;
A
#
# COMPACT_ATOMS: atom_id res chain seq x y z
N MET A 1 -2.86 -1.39 -24.83
CA MET A 1 -4.18 -1.28 -25.49
C MET A 1 -5.25 -1.72 -24.49
N TYR A 2 -5.90 -0.81 -23.76
CA TYR A 2 -6.99 -1.18 -22.84
C TYR A 2 -8.32 -1.10 -23.61
N ARG A 3 -8.98 -2.24 -23.82
CA ARG A 3 -10.34 -2.32 -24.37
C ARG A 3 -11.33 -2.65 -23.25
N ASN A 4 -12.42 -1.91 -23.26
CA ASN A 4 -13.75 -2.20 -22.69
C ASN A 4 -13.97 -1.90 -21.19
N VAL A 5 -14.03 -0.60 -20.86
CA VAL A 5 -14.96 -0.10 -19.84
C VAL A 5 -16.28 0.21 -20.55
N SER A 6 -17.37 -0.43 -20.14
CA SER A 6 -18.71 -0.25 -20.71
C SER A 6 -19.15 1.21 -20.64
N LYS A 7 -19.53 1.74 -21.81
CA LYS A 7 -19.95 3.12 -22.05
C LYS A 7 -21.29 3.44 -21.37
N THR A 8 -21.25 4.03 -20.18
CA THR A 8 -22.19 5.10 -19.80
C THR A 8 -21.34 6.28 -19.36
N LYS A 9 -21.04 7.17 -20.33
CA LYS A 9 -20.14 8.31 -20.16
C LYS A 9 -20.84 9.40 -19.35
N LYS A 10 -21.10 9.16 -18.06
CA LYS A 10 -21.45 10.24 -17.12
C LYS A 10 -20.25 11.19 -17.09
N THR A 11 -20.43 12.43 -17.50
CA THR A 11 -19.39 13.47 -17.53
C THR A 11 -19.07 13.91 -16.10
N GLY A 12 -17.78 14.03 -15.76
CA GLY A 12 -17.32 14.37 -14.41
C GLY A 12 -17.08 13.14 -13.51
N ALA A 13 -15.82 12.88 -13.20
CA ALA A 13 -15.39 11.90 -12.20
C ALA A 13 -14.04 12.32 -11.63
N THR A 14 -13.85 12.11 -10.34
CA THR A 14 -12.59 12.41 -9.65
C THR A 14 -11.96 11.11 -9.19
N ILE A 15 -10.69 10.87 -9.54
CA ILE A 15 -9.93 9.77 -8.92
C ILE A 15 -9.56 10.17 -7.51
N ILE A 16 -9.73 9.24 -6.57
CA ILE A 16 -9.33 9.41 -5.17
C ILE A 16 -8.23 8.40 -4.88
N PRO A 17 -6.95 8.81 -4.98
CA PRO A 17 -5.85 7.90 -4.70
C PRO A 17 -5.86 7.53 -3.22
N ILE A 18 -5.99 6.25 -2.90
CA ILE A 18 -5.86 5.74 -1.54
C ILE A 18 -4.40 5.38 -1.29
N LEU A 19 -3.83 5.97 -0.25
CA LEU A 19 -2.47 5.76 0.20
C LEU A 19 -2.52 4.99 1.51
N LEU A 20 -1.98 3.78 1.54
CA LEU A 20 -1.83 3.00 2.77
C LEU A 20 -0.43 3.20 3.32
N SER A 21 -0.26 3.10 4.63
CA SER A 21 1.06 3.07 5.26
C SER A 21 1.04 2.21 6.52
N SER A 22 2.13 1.53 6.81
CA SER A 22 2.32 0.87 8.10
C SER A 22 3.58 1.37 8.78
N ASP A 23 3.48 1.54 10.09
CA ASP A 23 4.63 1.80 10.94
C ASP A 23 4.55 0.86 12.13
N LYS A 24 5.64 0.12 12.42
CA LYS A 24 5.64 -0.87 13.49
C LYS A 24 5.60 -0.14 14.83
N THR A 25 4.50 -0.28 15.56
CA THR A 25 4.35 0.36 16.87
C THR A 25 4.34 -0.66 18.00
N GLN A 26 4.97 -0.30 19.12
CA GLN A 26 4.83 -1.06 20.36
C GLN A 26 3.49 -0.70 21.00
N VAL A 27 2.64 -1.70 21.23
CA VAL A 27 1.29 -1.52 21.79
C VAL A 27 1.33 -1.49 23.32
N THR A 28 2.31 -2.15 23.94
CA THR A 28 2.44 -2.21 25.40
C THR A 28 3.87 -2.02 25.86
N MET A 29 4.08 -1.13 26.83
CA MET A 29 5.36 -0.91 27.52
C MET A 29 5.79 -2.15 28.34
N PHE A 30 4.81 -2.89 28.85
CA PHE A 30 5.02 -4.16 29.53
C PHE A 30 4.62 -5.32 28.60
N ARG A 31 5.51 -6.31 28.44
CA ARG A 31 5.36 -7.53 27.62
C ARG A 31 5.62 -7.43 26.11
N ASN A 32 6.24 -6.34 25.61
CA ASN A 32 6.79 -6.24 24.25
C ASN A 32 5.85 -6.69 23.11
N LYS A 33 4.53 -6.44 23.22
CA LYS A 33 3.62 -6.73 22.13
C LYS A 33 3.70 -5.62 21.10
N SER A 34 4.22 -5.94 19.91
CA SER A 34 4.17 -5.05 18.76
C SER A 34 2.88 -5.31 17.98
N ALA A 35 2.34 -4.26 17.37
CA ALA A 35 1.35 -4.36 16.30
C ALA A 35 1.83 -3.54 15.11
N TYR A 36 1.31 -3.90 13.94
CA TYR A 36 1.57 -3.16 12.71
C TYR A 36 0.25 -2.48 12.31
N PRO A 37 -0.02 -1.27 12.82
CA PRO A 37 -1.15 -0.48 12.35
C PRO A 37 -1.03 -0.19 10.85
N ILE A 38 -2.14 -0.28 10.13
CA ILE A 38 -2.28 0.27 8.78
C ILE A 38 -3.06 1.57 8.88
N TYR A 39 -2.42 2.64 8.45
CA TYR A 39 -3.04 3.95 8.24
C TYR A 39 -3.44 4.12 6.78
N MET A 40 -4.48 4.90 6.56
CA MET A 40 -4.99 5.28 5.25
C MET A 40 -5.10 6.80 5.16
N THR A 41 -4.70 7.34 4.01
CA THR A 41 -4.95 8.74 3.63
C THR A 41 -5.32 8.85 2.16
N ILE A 42 -5.88 9.99 1.75
CA ILE A 42 -6.23 10.25 0.36
C ILE A 42 -5.19 11.17 -0.30
N GLY A 43 -4.83 10.87 -1.55
CA GLY A 43 -3.84 11.61 -2.32
C GLY A 43 -4.32 12.99 -2.76
N ASN A 44 -5.64 13.26 -2.71
CA ASN A 44 -6.21 14.56 -3.03
C ASN A 44 -5.90 15.62 -1.95
N LEU A 45 -5.47 15.20 -0.74
CA LEU A 45 -5.08 16.13 0.30
C LEU A 45 -3.68 16.71 0.02
N PRO A 46 -3.52 18.05 0.10
CA PRO A 46 -2.22 18.70 0.04
C PRO A 46 -1.23 18.08 1.02
N LYS A 47 0.04 17.98 0.61
CA LYS A 47 1.11 17.41 1.42
C LYS A 47 1.21 18.08 2.80
N GLU A 48 1.10 19.41 2.84
CA GLU A 48 1.18 20.16 4.09
C GLU A 48 0.08 19.78 5.08
N ILE A 49 -1.14 19.50 4.59
CA ILE A 49 -2.25 19.04 5.43
C ILE A 49 -2.00 17.60 5.91
N ARG A 50 -1.51 16.71 5.03
CA ARG A 50 -1.19 15.32 5.41
C ARG A 50 -0.09 15.20 6.46
N ARG A 51 0.80 16.19 6.55
CA ARG A 51 1.91 16.23 7.52
C ARG A 51 1.57 16.92 8.82
N GLN A 52 0.38 17.52 8.94
CA GLN A 52 -0.08 18.16 10.17
C GLN A 52 -0.90 17.16 11.01
N PRO A 53 -0.38 16.66 12.15
CA PRO A 53 -1.11 15.69 12.97
C PRO A 53 -2.46 16.20 13.47
N SER A 54 -2.55 17.50 13.76
CA SER A 54 -3.78 18.17 14.21
C SER A 54 -4.92 18.18 13.20
N ARG A 55 -4.63 17.89 11.92
CA ARG A 55 -5.63 17.88 10.84
C ARG A 55 -6.28 16.50 10.63
N ASN A 56 -5.85 15.46 11.36
CA ASN A 56 -6.40 14.10 11.27
C ASN A 56 -6.50 13.59 9.82
N ALA A 57 -5.52 13.96 8.98
CA ALA A 57 -5.50 13.67 7.55
C ALA A 57 -5.19 12.20 7.23
N GLN A 58 -4.92 11.39 8.25
CA GLN A 58 -4.69 9.96 8.17
C GLN A 58 -5.58 9.27 9.20
N ILE A 59 -6.16 8.13 8.82
CA ILE A 59 -6.99 7.32 9.71
C ILE A 59 -6.39 5.94 9.87
N LEU A 60 -6.48 5.38 11.07
CA LEU A 60 -6.12 3.99 11.32
C LEU A 60 -7.25 3.07 10.82
N VAL A 61 -6.94 2.13 9.93
CA VAL A 61 -7.93 1.23 9.33
C VAL A 61 -7.85 -0.20 9.87
N SER A 62 -6.68 -0.67 10.31
CA SER A 62 -6.51 -2.03 10.82
C SER A 62 -5.22 -2.21 11.60
N TYR A 63 -5.14 -3.29 12.37
CA TYR A 63 -3.89 -3.81 12.94
C TYR A 63 -3.58 -5.16 12.30
N LEU A 64 -2.38 -5.29 11.72
CA LEU A 64 -1.92 -6.55 11.15
C LEU A 64 -1.47 -7.55 12.23
N PRO A 65 -1.64 -8.86 11.98
CA PRO A 65 -1.18 -9.91 12.88
C PRO A 65 0.35 -9.95 12.97
N THR A 66 0.88 -10.17 14.18
CA THR A 66 2.33 -10.22 14.46
C THR A 66 2.88 -11.63 14.69
N THR A 67 2.23 -12.61 14.07
CA THR A 67 2.65 -14.01 14.17
C THR A 67 4.06 -14.21 13.61
N LYS A 68 4.86 -15.01 14.30
CA LYS A 68 6.21 -15.40 13.86
C LYS A 68 6.22 -16.72 13.09
N LEU A 69 5.11 -17.46 13.06
CA LEU A 69 4.99 -18.79 12.45
C LEU A 69 6.16 -19.73 12.83
N GLU A 70 6.47 -19.81 14.13
CA GLU A 70 7.66 -20.54 14.65
C GLU A 70 7.62 -22.04 14.38
N HIS A 71 6.43 -22.59 14.09
CA HIS A 71 6.25 -23.99 13.70
C HIS A 71 6.81 -24.30 12.30
N ILE A 72 7.10 -23.29 11.47
CA ILE A 72 7.72 -23.47 10.15
C ILE A 72 9.24 -23.44 10.31
N THR A 73 9.88 -24.60 10.26
CA THR A 73 11.34 -24.75 10.45
C THR A 73 12.15 -24.21 9.27
N ASN A 74 11.59 -24.27 8.05
CA ASN A 74 12.25 -23.73 6.85
C ASN A 74 12.07 -22.21 6.78
N LYS A 75 13.17 -21.47 6.97
CA LYS A 75 13.18 -20.00 6.98
C LYS A 75 12.62 -19.37 5.69
N ALA A 76 12.94 -19.93 4.52
CA ALA A 76 12.43 -19.40 3.25
C ALA A 76 10.91 -19.62 3.10
N ALA A 77 10.40 -20.77 3.54
CA ALA A 77 8.96 -21.03 3.58
C ALA A 77 8.25 -20.12 4.60
N GLN A 78 8.84 -19.92 5.78
CA GLN A 78 8.31 -19.02 6.80
C GLN A 78 8.19 -17.58 6.27
N CYS A 79 9.23 -17.06 5.60
CA CYS A 79 9.18 -15.73 4.98
C CYS A 79 8.06 -15.62 3.93
N ARG A 80 7.88 -16.63 3.07
CA ARG A 80 6.79 -16.65 2.08
C ARG A 80 5.41 -16.68 2.75
N CYS A 81 5.22 -17.49 3.79
CA CYS A 81 3.96 -17.54 4.51
C CYS A 81 3.61 -16.21 5.19
N LEU A 82 4.61 -15.52 5.77
CA LEU A 82 4.41 -14.19 6.35
C LEU A 82 4.04 -13.14 5.27
N ALA A 83 4.71 -13.15 4.12
CA ALA A 83 4.36 -12.27 3.00
C ALA A 83 2.93 -12.54 2.48
N ASN A 84 2.57 -13.82 2.31
CA ASN A 84 1.21 -14.21 1.88
C ASN A 84 0.15 -13.79 2.91
N LEU A 85 0.43 -13.93 4.21
CA LEU A 85 -0.48 -13.48 5.26
C LEU A 85 -0.66 -11.96 5.21
N PHE A 86 0.44 -11.22 5.05
CA PHE A 86 0.40 -9.77 4.88
C PHE A 86 -0.46 -9.37 3.67
N HIS A 87 -0.23 -9.96 2.50
CA HIS A 87 -1.03 -9.68 1.29
C HIS A 87 -2.50 -10.07 1.45
N ALA A 88 -2.80 -11.19 2.11
CA ALA A 88 -4.17 -11.58 2.41
C ALA A 88 -4.89 -10.54 3.31
N CYS A 89 -4.21 -10.02 4.33
CA CYS A 89 -4.75 -8.97 5.18
C CYS A 89 -4.95 -7.66 4.41
N VAL A 90 -3.96 -7.22 3.62
CA VAL A 90 -4.08 -5.99 2.82
C VAL A 90 -5.21 -6.11 1.82
N ARG A 91 -5.34 -7.26 1.15
CA ARG A 91 -6.45 -7.55 0.23
C ARG A 91 -7.80 -7.41 0.92
N HIS A 92 -7.96 -7.98 2.10
CA HIS A 92 -9.21 -7.87 2.86
C HIS A 92 -9.53 -6.41 3.23
N ILE A 93 -8.51 -5.62 3.59
CA ILE A 93 -8.68 -4.19 3.92
C ILE A 93 -9.12 -3.37 2.70
N VAL A 94 -8.60 -3.66 1.51
CA VAL A 94 -8.90 -2.88 0.28
C VAL A 94 -10.06 -3.43 -0.54
N GLU A 95 -10.56 -4.63 -0.23
CA GLU A 95 -11.70 -5.26 -0.89
C GLU A 95 -12.94 -4.34 -1.00
N PRO A 96 -13.33 -3.57 0.03
CA PRO A 96 -14.43 -2.62 -0.08
C PRO A 96 -14.24 -1.52 -1.12
N LEU A 97 -13.01 -1.28 -1.61
CA LEU A 97 -12.72 -0.29 -2.64
C LEU A 97 -12.99 -0.80 -4.06
N ILE A 98 -13.20 -2.10 -4.26
CA ILE A 98 -13.32 -2.69 -5.60
C ILE A 98 -14.55 -2.13 -6.34
N VAL A 99 -15.73 -2.22 -5.74
CA VAL A 99 -16.98 -1.75 -6.36
C VAL A 99 -16.98 -0.22 -6.52
N PRO A 100 -16.70 0.59 -5.48
CA PRO A 100 -16.65 2.04 -5.62
C PRO A 100 -15.55 2.53 -6.56
N GLY A 101 -14.41 1.84 -6.64
CA GLY A 101 -13.32 2.18 -7.56
C GLY A 101 -13.72 1.98 -9.02
N LYS A 102 -14.48 0.93 -9.33
CA LYS A 102 -14.97 0.64 -10.68
C LYS A 102 -16.17 1.51 -11.08
N ASP A 103 -17.20 1.52 -10.26
CA ASP A 103 -18.49 2.12 -10.61
C ASP A 103 -18.57 3.61 -10.22
N GLY A 104 -17.71 4.03 -9.30
CA GLY A 104 -17.73 5.34 -8.68
C GLY A 104 -18.74 5.42 -7.54
N MET A 105 -18.50 6.31 -6.59
CA MET A 105 -19.42 6.61 -5.50
C MET A 105 -19.56 8.13 -5.30
N SER A 106 -20.68 8.58 -4.74
CA SER A 106 -20.87 9.99 -4.40
C SER A 106 -20.03 10.36 -3.19
N ILE A 107 -19.16 11.36 -3.32
CA ILE A 107 -18.28 11.85 -2.27
C ILE A 107 -18.41 13.36 -2.18
N ALA A 108 -18.58 13.85 -0.95
CA ALA A 108 -18.54 15.29 -0.67
C ALA A 108 -17.11 15.78 -0.77
N SER A 109 -16.90 16.81 -1.59
CA SER A 109 -15.63 17.52 -1.67
C SER A 109 -15.52 18.58 -0.57
N GLY A 110 -14.35 19.19 -0.42
CA GLY A 110 -14.11 20.22 0.61
C GLY A 110 -14.94 21.50 0.45
N ASP A 111 -15.52 21.72 -0.73
CA ASP A 111 -16.48 22.78 -1.04
C ASP A 111 -17.95 22.37 -0.80
N GLY A 112 -18.20 21.17 -0.24
CA GLY A 112 -19.54 20.65 0.05
C GLY A 112 -20.27 20.07 -1.16
N VAL A 113 -19.72 20.19 -2.37
CA VAL A 113 -20.34 19.68 -3.60
C VAL A 113 -20.09 18.18 -3.71
N LEU A 114 -21.17 17.42 -3.92
CA LEU A 114 -21.11 16.00 -4.22
C LEU A 114 -20.54 15.76 -5.61
N ARG A 115 -19.45 15.00 -5.69
CA ARG A 115 -18.82 14.57 -6.93
C ARG A 115 -18.78 13.05 -6.97
N ARG A 116 -18.84 12.49 -8.17
CA ARG A 116 -18.56 11.07 -8.36
C ARG A 116 -17.07 10.83 -8.19
N GLY A 117 -16.68 10.17 -7.12
CA GLY A 117 -15.31 9.78 -6.80
C GLY A 117 -15.05 8.31 -7.08
N HIS A 118 -13.85 7.98 -7.53
CA HIS A 118 -13.38 6.61 -7.73
C HIS A 118 -12.17 6.37 -6.82
N PRO A 119 -12.35 5.78 -5.62
CA PRO A 119 -11.24 5.45 -4.75
C PRO A 119 -10.43 4.30 -5.34
N LEU A 120 -9.13 4.49 -5.50
CA LEU A 120 -8.23 3.49 -6.06
C LEU A 120 -6.98 3.38 -5.20
N LEU A 121 -6.60 2.16 -4.81
CA LEU A 121 -5.31 1.93 -4.16
C LEU A 121 -4.19 2.41 -5.08
N ALA A 122 -3.51 3.46 -4.64
CA ALA A 122 -2.51 4.16 -5.43
C ALA A 122 -1.10 3.77 -5.02
N CYS A 123 -0.82 3.68 -3.72
CA CYS A 123 0.51 3.36 -3.19
C CYS A 123 0.43 2.78 -1.78
N TYR A 124 1.39 1.93 -1.44
CA TYR A 124 1.71 1.55 -0.07
C TYR A 124 2.99 2.27 0.35
N ILE A 125 2.93 3.10 1.38
CA ILE A 125 4.06 3.87 1.88
C ILE A 125 4.67 3.10 3.05
N GLY A 126 5.92 2.72 2.90
CA GLY A 126 6.68 2.02 3.93
C GLY A 126 8.16 2.28 3.74
N ASP A 127 8.95 2.01 4.79
CA ASP A 127 10.39 2.05 4.70
C ASP A 127 10.92 0.74 4.06
N TYR A 128 12.22 0.47 4.12
CA TYR A 128 12.82 -0.58 3.28
C TYR A 128 12.26 -1.99 3.56
N PRO A 129 12.18 -2.49 4.81
CA PRO A 129 11.60 -3.79 5.12
C PRO A 129 10.12 -3.88 4.74
N GLU A 130 9.32 -2.83 4.90
CA GLU A 130 7.93 -2.80 4.45
C GLU A 130 7.82 -2.84 2.93
N GLN A 131 8.71 -2.14 2.21
CA GLN A 131 8.75 -2.20 0.75
C GLN A 131 9.04 -3.62 0.28
N LEU A 132 10.02 -4.30 0.90
CA LEU A 132 10.32 -5.71 0.60
C LEU A 132 9.14 -6.64 0.92
N LEU A 133 8.45 -6.40 2.03
CA LEU A 133 7.27 -7.18 2.42
C LEU A 133 6.14 -7.04 1.39
N VAL A 134 5.90 -5.82 0.93
CA VAL A 134 4.87 -5.54 -0.09
C VAL A 134 5.26 -6.15 -1.44
N THR A 135 6.52 -6.08 -1.85
CA THR A 135 6.98 -6.64 -3.14
C THR A 135 7.26 -8.14 -3.09
N GLY A 136 7.34 -8.74 -1.91
CA GLY A 136 7.76 -10.13 -1.74
C GLY A 136 9.26 -10.37 -2.05
N MET A 137 10.07 -9.31 -1.99
CA MET A 137 11.50 -9.36 -2.32
C MET A 137 12.35 -9.76 -1.11
N LYS A 138 13.59 -10.18 -1.38
CA LYS A 138 14.54 -10.56 -0.33
C LYS A 138 15.27 -9.34 0.20
N THR A 139 15.70 -9.42 1.46
CA THR A 139 16.62 -8.43 2.04
C THR A 139 17.90 -8.37 1.22
N GLY A 140 18.33 -7.15 0.89
CA GLY A 140 19.46 -6.92 -0.01
C GLY A 140 19.06 -6.83 -1.48
N GLU A 141 17.78 -6.76 -1.84
CA GLU A 141 17.34 -6.45 -3.21
C GLU A 141 16.70 -5.04 -3.26
N CYS A 142 16.72 -4.41 -4.44
CA CYS A 142 16.14 -3.08 -4.68
C CYS A 142 14.70 -3.19 -5.22
N PRO A 143 13.66 -2.72 -4.51
CA PRO A 143 12.28 -2.80 -5.00
C PRO A 143 11.92 -1.78 -6.10
N LYS A 144 12.89 -0.97 -6.53
CA LYS A 144 12.69 0.18 -7.42
C LYS A 144 13.68 0.22 -8.57
N CYS A 145 14.63 -0.71 -8.66
CA CYS A 145 15.71 -0.66 -9.63
C CYS A 145 16.27 -2.04 -9.89
N ASP A 146 16.87 -2.23 -11.06
CA ASP A 146 17.41 -3.53 -11.49
C ASP A 146 18.87 -3.75 -11.04
N ILE A 147 19.32 -3.04 -10.01
CA ILE A 147 20.69 -3.18 -9.51
C ILE A 147 20.86 -4.56 -8.85
N PRO A 148 21.95 -5.28 -9.15
CA PRO A 148 22.28 -6.50 -8.43
C PRO A 148 22.44 -6.25 -6.93
N SER A 149 22.05 -7.24 -6.12
CA SER A 149 22.14 -7.15 -4.65
C SER A 149 23.56 -6.89 -4.13
N THR A 150 24.57 -7.41 -4.84
CA THR A 150 25.99 -7.25 -4.53
C THR A 150 26.52 -5.83 -4.79
N GLU A 151 25.78 -5.03 -5.55
CA GLU A 151 26.22 -3.72 -6.06
C GLU A 151 25.36 -2.57 -5.48
N LEU A 152 24.46 -2.87 -4.54
CA LEU A 152 23.64 -1.86 -3.87
C LEU A 152 24.51 -0.77 -3.22
N GLY A 153 24.33 0.48 -3.67
CA GLY A 153 25.10 1.62 -3.19
C GLY A 153 26.34 1.95 -4.03
N SER A 154 26.62 1.18 -5.08
CA SER A 154 27.65 1.51 -6.08
C SER A 154 27.29 2.82 -6.79
N LYS A 155 28.27 3.71 -6.95
CA LYS A 155 28.13 4.99 -7.66
C LYS A 155 28.36 4.86 -9.16
N ASP A 156 28.95 3.74 -9.58
CA ASP A 156 29.61 3.62 -10.88
C ASP A 156 28.81 2.77 -11.86
N LEU A 157 27.72 2.13 -11.41
CA LEU A 157 26.88 1.30 -12.26
C LEU A 157 25.64 2.05 -12.73
N PRO A 158 25.35 2.06 -14.05
CA PRO A 158 24.07 2.54 -14.54
C PRO A 158 22.98 1.57 -14.07
N PHE A 159 22.09 2.04 -13.21
CA PHE A 159 20.86 1.33 -12.87
C PHE A 159 19.67 2.08 -13.43
N GLU A 160 18.71 1.35 -13.99
CA GLU A 160 17.43 1.93 -14.37
C GLU A 160 16.49 1.89 -13.18
N MET A 161 15.91 3.04 -12.84
CA MET A 161 14.87 3.11 -11.83
C MET A 161 13.52 2.76 -12.45
N HIS A 162 12.84 1.81 -11.82
CA HIS A 162 11.47 1.42 -12.10
C HIS A 162 10.56 1.74 -10.90
N PRO A 163 10.32 3.04 -10.59
CA PRO A 163 9.50 3.44 -9.44
C PRO A 163 8.05 2.93 -9.54
N THR A 164 7.60 2.62 -10.76
CA THR A 164 6.30 2.03 -11.04
C THR A 164 6.22 0.55 -10.68
N GLN A 165 7.33 -0.20 -10.62
CA GLN A 165 7.31 -1.62 -10.21
C GLN A 165 6.83 -1.78 -8.77
N PHE A 166 7.35 -0.97 -7.85
CA PHE A 166 6.88 -0.97 -6.47
C PHE A 166 5.38 -0.64 -6.39
N THR A 167 4.96 0.39 -7.12
CA THR A 167 3.56 0.82 -7.16
C THR A 167 2.66 -0.25 -7.80
N LYS A 168 3.17 -0.95 -8.81
CA LYS A 168 2.50 -2.08 -9.46
C LYS A 168 2.39 -3.24 -8.49
N ALA A 169 3.45 -3.62 -7.79
CA ALA A 169 3.41 -4.65 -6.75
C ALA A 169 2.45 -4.30 -5.61
N CYS A 170 2.39 -3.03 -5.18
CA CYS A 170 1.39 -2.55 -4.21
C CYS A 170 -0.03 -2.74 -4.73
N ARG A 171 -0.25 -2.43 -6.02
CA ARG A 171 -1.52 -2.69 -6.68
C ARG A 171 -1.75 -4.20 -6.69
N ASP A 172 -0.89 -4.99 -7.31
CA ASP A 172 -1.00 -6.46 -7.43
C ASP A 172 -1.26 -7.14 -6.07
N ALA A 173 -0.62 -6.69 -4.98
CA ALA A 173 -0.91 -7.13 -3.61
C ALA A 173 -2.34 -6.82 -3.14
N GLY A 174 -2.89 -5.68 -3.56
CA GLY A 174 -4.31 -5.32 -3.40
C GLY A 174 -5.22 -5.74 -4.56
N LYS A 175 -4.66 -6.38 -5.60
CA LYS A 175 -5.32 -6.66 -6.87
C LYS A 175 -5.20 -8.15 -7.22
N VAL A 176 -6.21 -8.93 -6.81
CA VAL A 176 -6.87 -9.73 -7.84
C VAL A 176 -7.85 -8.80 -8.54
N PHE A 177 -7.46 -8.37 -9.73
CA PHE A 177 -8.33 -7.74 -10.73
C PHE A 177 -8.28 -8.66 -11.95
#